data_AF-D5BFZ0-F1
#
_entry.id   AF-D5BFZ0-F1
#
_cell.length_a   1.000
_cell.length_b   1.000
_cell.length_c   1.000
_cell.angle_alpha   90.00
_cell.angle_beta   90.00
_cell.angle_gamma   90.00
#
_symmetry.space_group_name_H-M   'P 1'
#
loop_
_entity.id
_entity.type
_entity.pdbx_description
1 polymer ?
#
loop_
_entity_poly.entity_id
_entity_poly.type
_entity_poly.pdbx_seq_one_letter_code
_entity_poly.pdbx_strand_id
1 'polypeptide(L)'
;MQKSLPIKEHFESVMKKSFPELIFYHHIEEMKGQINIFFIELSDEEKLGELWEKIRNVIAVYYQNHLKTDFELWNIYIIFILPVGVSNELKYKIENDQLSSRKIVVDKFEQKLDDKTRVALLSNYINIDFSLPQTSNEQQGRSTEYDSDSYVFSVINAPDRSKKGKDQIESLYKNLLNKLKNEDSKG
;
A
#
# COMPACT_ATOMS: atom_id res chain seq x y z
N MET A 1 -19.23 20.81 27.87
CA MET A 1 -18.35 19.79 27.29
C MET A 1 -18.80 19.53 25.85
N GLN A 2 -18.09 20.04 24.85
CA GLN A 2 -18.34 19.67 23.45
C GLN A 2 -17.97 18.20 23.29
N LYS A 3 -18.94 17.36 22.93
CA LYS A 3 -18.66 15.99 22.47
C LYS A 3 -17.81 16.13 21.20
N SER A 4 -16.56 15.70 21.26
CA SER A 4 -15.73 15.59 20.06
C SER A 4 -16.43 14.64 19.10
N LEU A 5 -16.65 15.08 17.85
CA LEU A 5 -17.08 14.17 16.80
C LEU A 5 -16.05 13.03 16.68
N PRO A 6 -16.48 11.79 16.39
CA PRO A 6 -15.60 10.71 15.94
C PRO A 6 -14.64 11.25 14.87
N ILE A 7 -13.36 10.84 14.95
CA ILE A 7 -12.27 11.33 14.06
C ILE A 7 -12.70 11.31 12.59
N LYS A 8 -13.40 10.25 12.17
CA LYS A 8 -13.96 10.10 10.83
C LYS A 8 -14.91 11.24 10.46
N GLU A 9 -15.90 11.54 11.29
CA GLU A 9 -16.89 12.59 11.01
C GLU A 9 -16.25 13.98 11.00
N HIS A 10 -15.28 14.23 11.88
CA HIS A 10 -14.51 15.48 11.87
C HIS A 10 -13.71 15.61 10.57
N PHE A 11 -12.98 14.57 10.18
CA PHE A 11 -12.21 14.53 8.94
C PHE A 11 -13.11 14.73 7.71
N GLU A 12 -14.24 14.03 7.63
CA GLU A 12 -15.21 14.20 6.55
C GLU A 12 -15.73 15.63 6.45
N SER A 13 -15.99 16.28 7.61
CA SER A 13 -16.37 17.70 7.62
C SER A 13 -15.25 18.60 7.09
N VAL A 14 -13.98 18.32 7.43
CA VAL A 14 -12.83 19.10 6.93
C VAL A 14 -12.66 18.91 5.43
N MET A 15 -12.81 17.68 4.93
CA MET A 15 -12.74 17.37 3.49
C MET A 15 -13.83 18.11 2.72
N LYS A 16 -15.10 18.04 3.15
CA LYS A 16 -16.21 18.74 2.50
C LYS A 16 -16.05 20.27 2.51
N LYS A 17 -15.43 20.83 3.55
CA LYS A 17 -15.16 22.28 3.64
C LYS A 17 -14.00 22.70 2.75
N SER A 18 -12.93 21.89 2.71
CA SER A 18 -11.72 22.19 1.94
C SER A 18 -11.92 21.95 0.45
N PHE A 19 -12.78 20.97 0.10
CA PHE A 19 -13.02 20.54 -1.26
C PHE A 19 -14.52 20.28 -1.52
N PRO A 20 -15.36 21.33 -1.60
CA PRO A 20 -16.82 21.18 -1.69
C PRO A 20 -17.32 20.44 -2.93
N GLU A 21 -16.57 20.52 -4.03
CA GLU A 21 -16.94 19.92 -5.32
C GLU A 21 -16.37 18.51 -5.53
N LEU A 22 -15.51 18.03 -4.62
CA LEU A 22 -14.91 16.71 -4.74
C LEU A 22 -15.85 15.64 -4.20
N ILE A 23 -16.05 14.61 -5.00
CA ILE A 23 -16.64 13.36 -4.53
C ILE A 23 -15.52 12.54 -3.90
N PHE A 24 -15.70 12.21 -2.63
CA PHE A 24 -14.76 11.37 -1.90
C PHE A 24 -15.48 10.26 -1.14
N TYR A 25 -14.79 9.13 -1.01
CA TYR A 25 -15.23 8.02 -0.19
C TYR A 25 -14.09 7.53 0.68
N HIS A 26 -14.39 7.25 1.94
CA HIS A 26 -13.44 6.66 2.88
C HIS A 26 -13.88 5.24 3.21
N HIS A 27 -13.04 4.28 2.83
CA HIS A 27 -13.16 2.86 3.16
C HIS A 27 -12.13 2.50 4.23
N ILE A 28 -12.56 1.69 5.18
CA ILE A 28 -11.67 1.12 6.20
C ILE A 28 -11.81 -0.39 6.06
N GLU A 29 -10.69 -1.06 5.82
CA GLU A 29 -10.62 -2.51 5.81
C GLU A 29 -9.95 -3.01 7.10
N GLU A 30 -10.61 -3.92 7.79
CA GLU A 30 -10.13 -4.52 9.03
C GLU A 30 -9.44 -5.85 8.74
N MET A 31 -8.14 -5.93 9.02
CA MET A 31 -7.35 -7.17 8.94
C MET A 31 -6.61 -7.41 10.26
N LYS A 32 -5.28 -7.32 10.27
CA LYS A 32 -4.44 -7.28 11.50
C LYS A 32 -4.42 -5.90 12.17
N GLY A 33 -5.06 -4.92 11.53
CA GLY A 33 -5.22 -3.52 11.91
C GLY A 33 -6.01 -2.82 10.79
N GLN A 34 -6.21 -1.50 10.91
CA GLN A 34 -6.98 -0.74 9.91
C GLN A 34 -6.14 -0.37 8.70
N ILE A 35 -6.65 -0.69 7.52
CA ILE A 35 -6.16 -0.16 6.25
C ILE A 35 -7.13 0.95 5.82
N ASN A 36 -6.61 2.16 5.67
CA ASN A 36 -7.40 3.33 5.36
C ASN A 36 -7.28 3.68 3.88
N ILE A 37 -8.39 3.59 3.14
CA ILE A 37 -8.41 3.90 1.71
C ILE A 37 -9.34 5.07 1.43
N PHE A 38 -8.77 6.10 0.80
CA PHE A 38 -9.48 7.29 0.36
C PHE A 38 -9.62 7.26 -1.16
N PHE A 39 -10.85 7.17 -1.65
CA PHE A 39 -11.16 7.33 -3.06
C PHE A 39 -11.53 8.78 -3.33
N ILE A 40 -10.89 9.39 -4.33
CA ILE A 40 -11.10 10.79 -4.72
C ILE A 40 -11.41 10.84 -6.21
N GLU A 41 -12.61 11.27 -6.58
CA GLU A 41 -12.96 11.48 -7.98
C GLU A 41 -12.63 12.92 -8.41
N LEU A 42 -11.97 13.04 -9.56
CA LEU A 42 -11.58 14.31 -10.17
C LEU A 42 -12.02 14.33 -11.64
N SER A 43 -12.47 15.48 -12.13
CA SER A 43 -13.02 15.62 -13.48
C SER A 43 -11.95 15.60 -14.57
N ASP A 44 -10.75 16.10 -14.26
CA ASP A 44 -9.73 16.39 -15.24
C ASP A 44 -8.31 16.41 -14.62
N GLU A 45 -7.31 16.34 -15.50
CA GLU A 45 -5.90 16.28 -15.12
C GLU A 45 -5.40 17.58 -14.46
N GLU A 46 -5.93 18.73 -14.86
CA GLU A 46 -5.53 20.04 -14.32
C GLU A 46 -5.86 20.11 -12.83
N LYS A 47 -7.11 19.79 -12.46
CA LYS A 47 -7.52 19.70 -11.04
C LYS A 47 -6.70 18.68 -10.27
N LEU A 48 -6.38 17.53 -10.86
CA LEU A 48 -5.51 16.55 -10.20
C LEU A 48 -4.16 17.18 -9.86
N GLY A 49 -3.51 17.83 -10.83
CA GLY A 49 -2.23 18.51 -10.66
C GLY A 49 -2.22 19.56 -9.56
N GLU A 50 -3.32 20.31 -9.42
CA GLU A 50 -3.46 21.38 -8.42
C GLU A 50 -3.83 20.89 -7.01
N LEU A 51 -4.57 19.78 -6.90
CA LEU A 51 -5.24 19.40 -5.66
C LEU A 51 -4.60 18.21 -4.95
N TRP A 52 -3.90 17.31 -5.65
CA TRP A 52 -3.43 16.05 -5.06
C TRP A 52 -2.54 16.26 -3.81
N GLU A 53 -1.67 17.27 -3.82
CA GLU A 53 -0.81 17.60 -2.66
C GLU A 53 -1.62 18.13 -1.49
N LYS A 54 -2.60 19.01 -1.76
CA LYS A 54 -3.48 19.59 -0.75
C LYS A 54 -4.33 18.51 -0.09
N ILE A 55 -4.89 17.59 -0.88
CA ILE A 55 -5.69 16.47 -0.40
C ILE A 55 -4.85 15.56 0.51
N ARG A 56 -3.66 15.18 0.04
CA ARG A 56 -2.71 14.40 0.84
C ARG A 56 -2.37 15.09 2.16
N ASN A 57 -2.07 16.39 2.14
CA ASN A 57 -1.75 17.14 3.36
C ASN A 57 -2.93 17.20 4.33
N VAL A 58 -4.15 17.36 3.83
CA VAL A 58 -5.37 17.31 4.67
C VAL A 58 -5.53 15.94 5.31
N ILE A 59 -5.32 14.85 4.56
CA ILE A 59 -5.36 13.48 5.10
C ILE A 59 -4.27 13.29 6.17
N ALA A 60 -3.03 13.75 5.92
CA ALA A 60 -1.94 13.64 6.88
C ALA A 60 -2.26 14.39 8.19
N VAL A 61 -2.70 15.64 8.08
CA VAL A 61 -2.91 16.50 9.26
C VAL A 61 -4.14 16.08 10.07
N TYR A 62 -5.27 15.84 9.40
CA TYR A 62 -6.56 15.67 10.06
C TYR A 62 -6.96 14.23 10.28
N TYR A 63 -6.34 13.27 9.58
CA TYR A 63 -6.63 11.85 9.74
C TYR A 63 -5.44 11.07 10.30
N GLN A 64 -4.30 11.06 9.59
CA GLN A 64 -3.14 10.24 9.94
C GLN A 64 -2.60 10.53 11.34
N ASN A 65 -2.54 11.81 11.76
CA ASN A 65 -2.09 12.21 13.10
C ASN A 65 -2.90 11.61 14.27
N HIS A 66 -4.09 11.06 13.99
CA HIS A 66 -4.94 10.44 15.00
C HIS A 66 -4.80 8.91 15.06
N LEU A 67 -4.07 8.32 14.11
CA LEU A 67 -3.76 6.88 14.10
C LEU A 67 -2.68 6.59 15.14
N LYS A 68 -2.81 5.44 15.82
CA LYS A 68 -1.98 5.13 16.99
C LYS A 68 -0.96 4.05 16.74
N THR A 69 -1.22 3.18 15.77
CA THR A 69 -0.35 2.05 15.50
C THR A 69 0.50 2.32 14.26
N ASP A 70 1.75 1.84 14.30
CA ASP A 70 2.61 1.87 13.12
C ASP A 70 1.92 1.20 11.93
N PHE A 71 1.24 0.07 12.16
CA PHE A 71 0.50 -0.61 11.10
C PHE A 71 -0.47 0.33 10.38
N GLU A 72 -1.31 1.06 11.10
CA GLU A 72 -2.28 1.98 10.50
C GLU A 72 -1.59 3.17 9.80
N LEU A 73 -0.54 3.72 10.41
CA LEU A 73 0.26 4.81 9.84
C LEU A 73 0.92 4.40 8.52
N TRP A 74 1.38 3.14 8.43
CA TRP A 74 1.98 2.57 7.23
C TRP A 74 0.95 2.11 6.20
N ASN A 75 -0.35 2.05 6.51
CA ASN A 75 -1.40 1.50 5.63
C ASN A 75 -2.48 2.53 5.30
N ILE A 76 -2.04 3.67 4.77
CA ILE A 76 -2.90 4.72 4.19
C ILE A 76 -2.73 4.74 2.67
N TYR A 77 -3.87 4.68 1.96
CA TYR A 77 -3.95 4.70 0.51
C TYR A 77 -4.85 5.85 0.04
N ILE A 78 -4.39 6.58 -0.98
CA ILE A 78 -5.19 7.58 -1.69
C ILE A 78 -5.28 7.15 -3.15
N ILE A 79 -6.49 6.88 -3.61
CA ILE A 79 -6.78 6.47 -4.99
C ILE A 79 -7.48 7.64 -5.68
N PHE A 80 -6.77 8.28 -6.60
CA PHE A 80 -7.31 9.33 -7.47
C PHE A 80 -7.92 8.68 -8.70
N ILE A 81 -9.18 9.00 -8.99
CA ILE A 81 -9.96 8.39 -10.06
C ILE A 81 -10.38 9.47 -11.03
N LEU A 82 -10.05 9.29 -12.30
CA LEU A 82 -10.34 10.23 -13.36
C LEU A 82 -10.99 9.53 -14.56
N PRO A 83 -12.02 10.12 -15.18
CA PRO A 83 -12.61 9.58 -16.41
C PRO A 83 -11.72 9.83 -17.64
N VAL A 84 -10.77 10.76 -17.54
CA VAL A 84 -9.83 11.12 -18.62
C VAL A 84 -8.47 10.46 -18.41
N GLY A 85 -7.66 10.42 -19.48
CA GLY A 85 -6.26 10.03 -19.38
C GLY A 85 -5.43 11.07 -18.62
N VAL A 86 -4.43 10.60 -17.88
CA VAL A 86 -3.47 11.45 -17.16
C VAL A 86 -2.08 11.25 -17.76
N SER A 87 -1.31 12.32 -17.90
CA SER A 87 0.07 12.25 -18.39
C SER A 87 0.93 11.33 -17.51
N ASN A 88 1.86 10.62 -18.14
CA ASN A 88 2.79 9.74 -17.43
C ASN A 88 3.67 10.51 -16.44
N GLU A 89 4.00 11.77 -16.75
CA GLU A 89 4.77 12.63 -15.86
C GLU A 89 4.03 12.92 -14.55
N LEU A 90 2.77 13.36 -14.64
CA LEU A 90 1.97 13.66 -13.46
C LEU A 90 1.67 12.39 -12.66
N LYS A 91 1.30 11.29 -13.33
CA LYS A 91 1.09 9.99 -12.67
C LYS A 91 2.34 9.55 -11.92
N TYR A 92 3.52 9.60 -12.55
CA TYR A 92 4.79 9.28 -11.92
C TYR A 92 5.08 10.17 -10.71
N LYS A 93 4.85 11.48 -10.83
CA LYS A 93 5.04 12.44 -9.73
C LYS A 93 4.19 12.08 -8.51
N ILE A 94 2.93 11.71 -8.73
CA ILE A 94 1.98 11.40 -7.65
C ILE A 94 2.30 10.04 -7.02
N GLU A 95 2.49 8.99 -7.82
CA GLU A 95 2.65 7.63 -7.32
C GLU A 95 4.00 7.39 -6.63
N ASN A 96 5.05 8.14 -7.00
CA ASN A 96 6.35 8.07 -6.34
C ASN A 96 6.51 9.04 -5.16
N ASP A 97 5.50 9.84 -4.85
CA ASP A 97 5.53 10.69 -3.66
C ASP A 97 5.38 9.84 -2.39
N GLN A 98 6.50 9.65 -1.67
CA GLN A 98 6.61 8.80 -0.48
C GLN A 98 6.06 9.42 0.80
N LEU A 99 5.56 10.66 0.73
CA LEU A 99 5.10 11.39 1.89
C LEU A 99 3.70 10.90 2.31
N SER A 100 3.55 10.62 3.61
CA SER A 100 2.32 10.31 4.35
C SER A 100 1.50 9.08 3.95
N SER A 101 1.47 8.69 2.67
CA SER A 101 0.53 7.70 2.14
C SER A 101 0.99 7.14 0.79
N ARG A 102 0.53 5.93 0.47
CA ARG A 102 0.64 5.39 -0.89
C ARG A 102 -0.44 6.01 -1.77
N LYS A 103 -0.07 6.41 -2.98
CA LYS A 103 -0.96 7.11 -3.92
C LYS A 103 -1.03 6.34 -5.21
N ILE A 104 -2.22 6.31 -5.80
CA ILE A 104 -2.52 5.55 -7.00
C ILE A 104 -3.39 6.42 -7.90
N VAL A 105 -3.06 6.51 -9.18
CA VAL A 105 -3.85 7.25 -10.17
C VAL A 105 -4.50 6.26 -11.14
N VAL A 106 -5.82 6.18 -11.06
CA VAL A 106 -6.66 5.40 -11.97
C VAL A 106 -7.25 6.36 -12.99
N ASP A 107 -6.67 6.40 -14.18
CA ASP A 107 -7.12 7.23 -15.30
C ASP A 107 -8.01 6.43 -16.26
N LYS A 108 -8.75 7.13 -17.12
CA LYS A 108 -9.70 6.52 -18.09
C LYS A 108 -10.73 5.61 -17.42
N PHE A 109 -11.15 5.97 -16.20
CA PHE A 109 -12.15 5.23 -15.45
C PHE A 109 -13.56 5.67 -15.85
N GLU A 110 -14.18 4.92 -16.76
CA GLU A 110 -15.51 5.25 -17.32
C GLU A 110 -16.67 4.69 -16.49
N GLN A 111 -16.38 3.84 -15.49
CA GLN A 111 -17.40 3.21 -14.65
C GLN A 111 -17.83 4.14 -13.52
N LYS A 112 -19.06 3.97 -13.02
CA LYS A 112 -19.49 4.65 -11.80
C LYS A 112 -18.77 4.05 -10.60
N LEU A 113 -18.27 4.90 -9.71
CA LEU A 113 -17.67 4.46 -8.46
C LEU A 113 -18.77 4.03 -7.45
N ASP A 114 -19.14 2.77 -7.52
CA ASP A 114 -20.03 2.07 -6.60
C ASP A 114 -19.27 1.10 -5.68
N ASP A 115 -19.97 0.37 -4.82
CA ASP A 115 -19.34 -0.58 -3.89
C ASP A 115 -18.56 -1.68 -4.63
N LYS A 116 -19.13 -2.20 -5.72
CA LYS A 116 -18.54 -3.30 -6.48
C LYS A 116 -17.24 -2.88 -7.17
N THR A 117 -17.25 -1.72 -7.82
CA THR A 117 -16.07 -1.17 -8.48
C THR A 117 -14.99 -0.76 -7.49
N ARG A 118 -15.36 -0.21 -6.31
CA ARG A 118 -14.39 0.05 -5.24
C ARG A 118 -13.71 -1.23 -4.77
N VAL A 119 -14.45 -2.31 -4.52
CA VAL A 119 -13.85 -3.61 -4.15
C VAL A 119 -12.91 -4.11 -5.25
N ALA A 120 -13.31 -4.02 -6.53
CA ALA A 120 -12.45 -4.43 -7.65
C ALA A 120 -11.14 -3.61 -7.71
N LEU A 121 -11.20 -2.30 -7.46
CA LEU A 121 -10.01 -1.45 -7.39
C LEU A 121 -9.10 -1.86 -6.23
N LEU A 122 -9.66 -2.16 -5.05
CA LEU A 122 -8.88 -2.61 -3.90
C LEU A 122 -8.14 -3.93 -4.20
N SER A 123 -8.81 -4.89 -4.84
CA SER A 123 -8.19 -6.15 -5.25
C SER A 123 -7.06 -5.94 -6.25
N ASN A 124 -7.28 -5.09 -7.26
CA ASN A 124 -6.31 -4.85 -8.32
C ASN A 124 -5.05 -4.12 -7.84
N TYR A 125 -5.21 -3.17 -6.93
CA TYR A 125 -4.14 -2.21 -6.60
C TYR A 125 -3.50 -2.43 -5.23
N ILE A 126 -4.22 -2.99 -4.27
CA ILE A 126 -3.73 -3.15 -2.88
C ILE A 126 -3.44 -4.63 -2.57
N ASN A 127 -3.78 -5.55 -3.48
CA ASN A 127 -3.62 -6.99 -3.31
C ASN A 127 -4.22 -7.48 -1.96
N ILE A 128 -5.33 -6.85 -1.57
CA ILE A 128 -6.15 -7.35 -0.47
C ILE A 128 -6.99 -8.45 -1.07
N ASP A 129 -6.63 -9.69 -0.73
CA ASP A 129 -7.43 -10.85 -1.11
C ASP A 129 -8.68 -10.91 -0.21
N PHE A 130 -9.76 -10.27 -0.67
CA PHE A 130 -11.07 -10.31 -0.02
C PHE A 130 -11.67 -11.72 0.05
N SER A 131 -11.09 -12.70 -0.66
CA SER A 131 -11.55 -14.09 -0.65
C SER A 131 -10.92 -14.94 0.46
N LEU A 132 -9.95 -14.40 1.20
CA LEU A 132 -9.37 -15.11 2.33
C LEU A 132 -10.36 -15.10 3.51
N PRO A 133 -10.76 -16.28 4.04
CA PRO A 133 -11.54 -16.31 5.26
C PRO A 133 -10.76 -15.61 6.36
N GLN A 134 -11.39 -14.60 6.96
CA GLN A 134 -10.93 -13.97 8.19
C GLN A 134 -10.78 -15.06 9.24
N THR A 135 -9.57 -15.59 9.41
CA THR A 135 -9.31 -16.56 10.48
C THR A 135 -9.38 -15.79 11.79
N SER A 136 -10.55 -15.88 12.42
CA SER A 136 -10.79 -15.43 13.77
C SER A 136 -9.66 -15.94 14.67
N ASN A 137 -8.97 -15.00 15.30
CA ASN A 137 -8.08 -15.14 16.46
C ASN A 137 -8.01 -16.55 17.06
N GLU A 138 -7.12 -17.38 16.53
CA GLU A 138 -6.41 -18.34 17.34
C GLU A 138 -4.94 -17.94 17.33
N GLN A 139 -4.42 -17.71 18.53
CA GLN A 139 -2.99 -17.65 18.80
C GLN A 139 -2.36 -19.01 18.45
N GLN A 140 -2.23 -19.32 17.17
CA GLN A 140 -1.22 -20.28 16.74
C GLN A 140 0.10 -19.54 16.79
N GLY A 141 0.93 -19.91 17.76
CA GLY A 141 2.34 -19.55 17.80
C GLY A 141 2.99 -19.99 16.50
N ARG A 142 2.95 -19.13 15.47
CA ARG A 142 3.87 -19.23 14.35
C ARG A 142 5.23 -18.88 14.91
N SER A 143 6.10 -19.88 15.00
CA SER A 143 7.53 -19.65 15.03
C SER A 143 7.86 -18.60 13.97
N THR A 144 8.49 -17.50 14.37
CA THR A 144 8.94 -16.44 13.45
C THR A 144 10.11 -16.87 12.58
N GLU A 145 10.52 -18.13 12.65
CA GLU A 145 11.51 -18.72 11.77
C GLU A 145 10.85 -19.14 10.46
N TYR A 146 11.12 -18.35 9.43
CA TYR A 146 10.98 -18.78 8.05
C TYR A 146 11.86 -20.01 7.86
N ASP A 147 11.30 -21.10 7.33
CA ASP A 147 12.00 -22.33 6.98
C ASP A 147 11.71 -22.68 5.53
N SER A 148 12.72 -23.15 4.81
CA SER A 148 12.63 -23.44 3.38
C SER A 148 13.62 -24.51 2.99
N ASP A 149 13.15 -25.55 2.31
CA ASP A 149 14.02 -26.61 1.76
C ASP A 149 14.83 -26.16 0.54
N SER A 150 14.73 -24.87 0.16
CA SER A 150 15.48 -24.34 -0.96
C SER A 150 16.98 -24.41 -0.70
N TYR A 151 17.73 -24.83 -1.71
CA TYR A 151 19.18 -24.77 -1.67
C TYR A 151 19.68 -23.35 -1.35
N VAL A 152 19.04 -22.32 -1.91
CA VAL A 152 19.35 -20.91 -1.63
C VAL A 152 19.23 -20.62 -0.13
N PHE A 153 18.18 -21.11 0.50
CA PHE A 153 17.94 -20.90 1.91
C PHE A 153 18.98 -21.59 2.79
N SER A 154 19.34 -22.85 2.49
CA SER A 154 20.40 -23.56 3.22
C SER A 154 21.77 -22.87 3.13
N VAL A 155 22.11 -22.29 1.97
CA VAL A 155 23.36 -21.53 1.78
C VAL A 155 23.34 -20.24 2.61
N ILE A 156 22.19 -19.58 2.65
CA ILE A 156 22.01 -18.34 3.42
C ILE A 156 22.03 -18.66 4.91
N ASN A 157 21.25 -19.59 5.42
CA ASN A 157 21.09 -19.83 6.85
C ASN A 157 22.19 -20.70 7.50
N ALA A 158 23.30 -20.94 6.81
CA ALA A 158 24.42 -21.68 7.38
C ALA A 158 24.98 -20.96 8.66
N PRO A 159 25.23 -21.70 9.75
CA PRO A 159 25.48 -21.15 11.10
C PRO A 159 26.80 -20.38 11.27
N ASP A 160 27.66 -20.35 10.26
CA ASP A 160 29.03 -19.86 10.35
C ASP A 160 29.20 -18.46 9.70
N ARG A 161 28.41 -17.49 10.17
CA ARG A 161 28.42 -16.10 9.64
C ARG A 161 29.24 -15.12 10.46
N SER A 162 29.60 -15.45 11.70
CA SER A 162 30.14 -14.48 12.66
C SER A 162 31.55 -13.98 12.36
N LYS A 163 32.26 -14.53 11.36
CA LYS A 163 33.63 -14.10 10.98
C LYS A 163 33.96 -14.30 9.48
N LYS A 164 33.22 -13.69 8.55
CA LYS A 164 33.53 -13.84 7.11
C LYS A 164 33.90 -12.53 6.42
N GLY A 165 35.14 -12.48 5.92
CA GLY A 165 35.65 -11.40 5.06
C GLY A 165 35.06 -11.45 3.65
N LYS A 166 35.22 -10.36 2.89
CA LYS A 166 34.63 -10.16 1.54
C LYS A 166 34.86 -11.34 0.58
N ASP A 167 36.03 -11.98 0.64
CA ASP A 167 36.42 -13.06 -0.27
C ASP A 167 35.58 -14.34 -0.11
N GLN A 168 35.06 -14.61 1.09
CA GLN A 168 34.21 -15.77 1.35
C GLN A 168 32.75 -15.53 0.92
N ILE A 169 32.28 -14.29 0.94
CA ILE A 169 30.96 -13.94 0.43
C ILE A 169 30.95 -14.08 -1.10
N GLU A 170 32.02 -13.65 -1.77
CA GLU A 170 32.15 -13.77 -3.22
C GLU A 170 32.25 -15.23 -3.69
N SER A 171 32.90 -16.09 -2.93
CA SER A 171 32.95 -17.53 -3.25
C SER A 171 31.60 -18.21 -3.08
N LEU A 172 30.83 -17.88 -2.04
CA LEU A 172 29.46 -18.37 -1.85
C LEU A 172 28.54 -17.93 -3.01
N TYR A 173 28.65 -16.67 -3.43
CA TYR A 173 27.90 -16.15 -4.57
C TYR A 173 28.23 -16.88 -5.88
N LYS A 174 29.52 -17.10 -6.18
CA LYS A 174 29.96 -17.86 -7.36
C LYS A 174 29.46 -19.31 -7.34
N ASN A 175 29.48 -19.96 -6.18
CA ASN A 175 28.97 -21.32 -6.02
C ASN A 175 27.46 -21.41 -6.24
N LEU A 176 26.69 -20.43 -5.76
CA LEU A 176 25.25 -20.36 -5.98
C LEU A 176 24.93 -20.19 -7.47
N LEU A 177 25.61 -19.25 -8.15
CA LEU A 177 25.44 -19.01 -9.58
C LEU A 177 25.77 -20.22 -10.45
N ASN A 178 26.86 -20.93 -10.13
CA ASN A 178 27.25 -22.11 -10.90
C ASN A 178 26.23 -23.24 -10.77
N LYS A 179 25.61 -23.39 -9.59
CA LYS A 179 24.62 -24.45 -9.37
C LYS A 179 23.32 -24.16 -10.10
N LEU A 180 22.83 -22.91 -10.07
CA LEU A 180 21.65 -22.50 -10.82
C LEU A 180 21.86 -22.69 -12.33
N LYS A 181 23.01 -22.31 -12.88
CA LYS A 181 23.36 -22.53 -14.29
C LYS A 181 23.41 -24.02 -14.69
N ASN A 182 23.82 -24.89 -13.77
CA ASN A 182 23.88 -26.33 -14.02
C ASN A 182 22.51 -27.01 -13.93
N GLU A 183 21.55 -26.41 -13.22
CA GLU A 183 20.15 -26.87 -13.19
C GLU A 183 19.43 -26.51 -14.51
N ASP A 184 19.72 -25.34 -15.09
CA ASP A 184 19.21 -24.93 -16.42
C ASP A 184 19.78 -25.77 -17.57
N SER A 185 20.90 -26.46 -17.36
CA SER A 185 21.58 -27.29 -18.38
C SER A 185 21.07 -28.75 -18.42
N LYS A 186 20.12 -29.11 -17.55
CA LYS A 186 19.51 -30.44 -17.47
C LYS A 186 18.01 -30.45 -17.83
N GLY A 187 17.49 -29.32 -18.34
CA GLY A 187 16.15 -29.20 -18.93
C GLY A 187 16.17 -29.39 -20.43
#